data_AF-A0A238VG76-F1
#
_entry.id   AF-A0A238VG76-F1
#
_cell.length_a   1.000
_cell.length_b   1.000
_cell.length_c   1.000
_cell.angle_alpha   90.00
_cell.angle_beta   90.00
_cell.angle_gamma   90.00
#
_symmetry.space_group_name_H-M   'P 1'
#
loop_
_entity.id
_entity.type
_entity.pdbx_description
1 polymer ?
#
loop_
_entity_poly.entity_id
_entity_poly.type
_entity_poly.pdbx_seq_one_letter_code
_entity_poly.pdbx_strand_id
1 'polypeptide(L)'
;MKKTYIISLIILINIAFINVSLGQNQPKQIIYNQTDFEKNKAFDEIYSLWDKNRRNWFSVPNDSSVKTSYFVDARKYKGIINYGITFRSKNYRNFRFVEHLSECFLKVEISKCVYNPKDNSIDIEGFVSGNDNWGSNQFIKTKKTKSDIEIFLGQKTDTIRFCYLGKIVNKDSVEVKLRNKEIDQSSTILDTFPAFYFKNYLPNRTILGTRQPFKISGKVTKNTLLVFGSVSSYSEIFDLGSMIYNPKKNQQKKIIQKEELDCRPLINNNKLIADIEKEKAQKQEITYYTHTQKAENYILSRQYARAKEEYNLLSQNYPILFARDIHNAIRCAILSRDIKSAYWWSEKLALKGVDLTYFNAKIFNGLRKNPEWKNFSIKYDSICKNTQSKWNLNLKKELTNLQNEDQAEYGLENRKSSKVLYETTERVTGKLIDLLKKEGYPSEERIGAYIIRDTSLISYPDFNILIIHASQQKPENLNVLNNLLDKSVTAFEYDSKRSSNNDNQIGSCFSIYKGNLYSSKSCGRNDVEIRKISFKFSNPSGFIMDYGNFVVEAYNPKNPKAADDYYAENFNLIMKLTDDWEFYDK
;
A
#
# COMPACT_ATOMS: atom_id res chain seq x y z
N MET A 1 -63.55 68.71 41.85
CA MET A 1 -63.57 67.53 40.95
C MET A 1 -62.52 67.54 39.82
N LYS A 2 -62.03 68.68 39.29
CA LYS A 2 -61.04 68.69 38.18
C LYS A 2 -59.62 68.18 38.52
N LYS A 3 -59.16 68.25 39.78
CA LYS A 3 -57.80 67.84 40.17
C LYS A 3 -57.61 66.31 40.28
N THR A 4 -58.66 65.57 40.60
CA THR A 4 -58.58 64.11 40.82
C THR A 4 -58.45 63.34 39.49
N TYR A 5 -59.12 63.81 38.43
CA TYR A 5 -59.04 63.18 37.10
C TYR A 5 -57.68 63.33 36.43
N ILE A 6 -56.92 64.41 36.73
CA ILE A 6 -55.59 64.63 36.14
C ILE A 6 -54.57 63.65 36.72
N ILE A 7 -54.63 63.37 38.03
CA ILE A 7 -53.71 62.41 38.67
C ILE A 7 -53.99 60.99 38.19
N SER A 8 -55.26 60.58 38.07
CA SER A 8 -55.62 59.28 37.52
C SER A 8 -55.20 59.12 36.05
N LEU A 9 -55.28 60.18 35.24
CA LEU A 9 -54.83 60.16 33.84
C LEU A 9 -53.31 60.05 33.72
N ILE A 10 -52.54 60.73 34.57
CA ILE A 10 -51.07 60.63 34.60
C ILE A 10 -50.62 59.22 35.04
N ILE A 11 -51.32 58.59 35.98
CA ILE A 11 -51.03 57.21 36.40
C ILE A 11 -51.38 56.22 35.29
N LEU A 12 -52.51 56.38 34.61
CA LEU A 12 -52.90 55.53 33.46
C LEU A 12 -51.94 55.67 32.27
N ILE A 13 -51.48 56.87 31.97
CA ILE A 13 -50.47 57.11 30.92
C ILE A 13 -49.14 56.45 31.31
N ASN A 14 -48.68 56.56 32.55
CA ASN A 14 -47.45 55.88 32.98
C ASN A 14 -47.58 54.34 32.94
N ILE A 15 -48.72 53.77 33.34
CA ILE A 15 -48.93 52.31 33.28
C ILE A 15 -49.01 51.83 31.81
N ALA A 16 -49.61 52.61 30.91
CA ALA A 16 -49.67 52.30 29.49
C ALA A 16 -48.29 52.41 28.81
N PHE A 17 -47.46 53.40 29.16
CA PHE A 17 -46.13 53.57 28.56
C PHE A 17 -45.04 52.65 29.15
N ILE A 18 -45.13 52.25 30.42
CA ILE A 18 -44.18 51.27 31.02
C ILE A 18 -44.32 49.89 30.35
N ASN A 19 -45.52 49.51 29.92
CA ASN A 19 -45.74 48.25 29.20
C ASN A 19 -45.31 48.30 27.73
N VAL A 20 -45.24 49.48 27.10
CA VAL A 20 -44.79 49.63 25.71
C VAL A 20 -43.26 49.70 25.62
N SER A 21 -42.55 50.20 26.65
CA SER A 21 -41.08 50.22 26.67
C SER A 21 -40.42 48.93 27.18
N LEU A 22 -41.20 47.97 27.71
CA LEU A 22 -40.73 46.65 28.14
C LEU A 22 -41.09 45.52 27.16
N GLY A 23 -41.52 45.87 25.94
CA GLY A 23 -41.32 45.02 24.77
C GLY A 23 -39.83 44.91 24.47
N GLN A 24 -39.07 44.33 25.41
CA GLN A 24 -37.66 44.02 25.27
C GLN A 24 -37.52 43.29 23.95
N ASN A 25 -36.83 43.91 22.99
CA ASN A 25 -36.35 43.26 21.78
C ASN A 25 -35.62 42.01 22.24
N GLN A 26 -36.32 40.87 22.30
CA GLN A 26 -35.71 39.61 22.64
C GLN A 26 -34.68 39.41 21.55
N PRO A 27 -33.38 39.32 21.90
CA PRO A 27 -32.34 39.18 20.91
C PRO A 27 -32.70 37.99 20.03
N LYS A 28 -32.99 38.29 18.76
CA LYS A 28 -33.50 37.30 17.83
C LYS A 28 -32.47 36.18 17.72
N GLN A 29 -32.92 34.95 17.87
CA GLN A 29 -32.06 33.78 17.67
C GLN A 29 -31.41 33.86 16.28
N ILE A 30 -30.12 33.58 16.22
CA ILE A 30 -29.35 33.57 14.98
C ILE A 30 -29.31 32.14 14.47
N ILE A 31 -29.67 31.94 13.21
CA ILE A 31 -29.68 30.61 12.57
C ILE A 31 -28.47 30.55 11.65
N TYR A 32 -27.69 29.47 11.78
CA TYR A 32 -26.57 29.15 10.89
C TYR A 32 -26.90 27.92 10.04
N ASN A 33 -26.36 27.87 8.83
CA ASN A 33 -26.54 26.75 7.89
C ASN A 33 -25.20 26.05 7.58
N GLN A 34 -25.23 24.95 6.81
CA GLN A 34 -24.01 24.21 6.42
C GLN A 34 -22.92 25.11 5.84
N THR A 35 -23.27 26.07 4.99
CA THR A 35 -22.31 26.96 4.34
C THR A 35 -21.53 27.81 5.35
N ASP A 36 -22.15 28.18 6.47
CA ASP A 36 -21.47 28.91 7.55
C ASP A 36 -20.41 28.03 8.23
N PHE A 37 -20.68 26.74 8.40
CA PHE A 37 -19.72 25.78 8.94
C PHE A 37 -18.57 25.54 7.97
N GLU A 38 -18.86 25.31 6.69
CA GLU A 38 -17.82 25.10 5.65
C GLU A 38 -16.84 26.28 5.57
N LYS A 39 -17.36 27.51 5.63
CA LYS A 39 -16.51 28.73 5.67
C LYS A 39 -15.61 28.77 6.90
N ASN A 40 -16.04 28.18 8.02
CA ASN A 40 -15.33 28.21 9.29
C ASN A 40 -14.61 26.90 9.63
N LYS A 41 -14.38 26.02 8.64
CA LYS A 41 -13.52 24.84 8.81
C LYS A 41 -12.08 25.29 9.09
N ALA A 42 -11.53 24.85 10.23
CA ALA A 42 -10.26 25.36 10.75
C ALA A 42 -9.07 24.53 10.28
N PHE A 43 -9.22 23.21 10.28
CA PHE A 43 -8.18 22.25 9.95
C PHE A 43 -8.80 21.16 9.06
N ASP A 44 -8.14 20.87 7.95
CA ASP A 44 -8.56 19.85 7.00
C ASP A 44 -7.39 18.89 6.79
N GLU A 45 -7.61 17.59 6.92
CA GLU A 45 -6.58 16.55 6.77
C GLU A 45 -5.36 16.67 7.70
N ILE A 46 -5.55 17.23 8.90
CA ILE A 46 -4.44 17.43 9.85
C ILE A 46 -4.54 16.49 11.03
N TYR A 47 -5.68 16.49 11.72
CA TYR A 47 -5.82 15.82 13.01
C TYR A 47 -6.65 14.54 12.89
N SER A 48 -6.22 13.47 13.55
CA SER A 48 -7.02 12.27 13.78
C SER A 48 -7.23 12.03 15.28
N LEU A 49 -8.34 11.40 15.64
CA LEU A 49 -8.69 11.15 17.05
C LEU A 49 -7.91 9.94 17.56
N TRP A 50 -7.17 10.12 18.65
CA TRP A 50 -6.56 9.04 19.41
C TRP A 50 -7.36 8.84 20.69
N ASP A 51 -8.18 7.80 20.72
CA ASP A 51 -8.99 7.40 21.89
C ASP A 51 -8.11 6.77 22.97
N LYS A 52 -8.40 7.10 24.24
CA LYS A 52 -7.80 6.52 25.46
C LYS A 52 -7.82 4.99 25.50
N ASN A 53 -8.74 4.33 24.78
CA ASN A 53 -8.86 2.87 24.80
C ASN A 53 -7.92 2.15 23.81
N ARG A 54 -7.24 2.86 22.89
CA ARG A 54 -6.35 2.22 21.91
C ARG A 54 -5.00 1.86 22.51
N ARG A 55 -4.83 0.64 23.01
CA ARG A 55 -3.58 0.16 23.66
C ARG A 55 -2.31 0.20 22.79
N ASN A 56 -2.41 0.34 21.47
CA ASN A 56 -1.27 0.20 20.57
C ASN A 56 -0.49 1.51 20.33
N TRP A 57 -1.02 2.67 20.72
CA TRP A 57 -0.41 4.00 20.48
C TRP A 57 -0.08 4.73 21.79
N PHE A 58 -0.51 4.16 22.91
CA PHE A 58 -0.34 4.68 24.26
C PHE A 58 0.42 3.62 25.05
N SER A 59 1.67 3.91 25.38
CA SER A 59 2.39 3.08 26.33
C SER A 59 2.50 3.86 27.62
N VAL A 60 1.66 3.50 28.59
CA VAL A 60 1.99 3.13 29.98
C VAL A 60 0.65 3.08 30.74
N PRO A 61 0.35 2.03 31.55
CA PRO A 61 -0.78 2.03 32.49
C PRO A 61 -0.77 3.16 33.55
N ASN A 62 0.33 3.92 33.66
CA ASN A 62 0.59 4.88 34.73
C ASN A 62 0.57 6.35 34.28
N ASP A 63 0.33 6.63 32.99
CA ASP A 63 0.08 8.01 32.59
C ASP A 63 -1.34 8.39 33.02
N SER A 64 -1.45 8.90 34.25
CA SER A 64 -2.71 9.38 34.84
C SER A 64 -3.39 10.49 34.04
N SER A 65 -2.73 11.03 33.00
CA SER A 65 -3.30 11.96 32.02
C SER A 65 -4.18 11.29 30.94
N VAL A 66 -4.23 9.95 30.86
CA VAL A 66 -4.97 9.17 29.83
C VAL A 66 -6.49 9.10 30.08
N LYS A 67 -7.08 10.11 30.72
CA LYS A 67 -8.54 10.20 30.87
C LYS A 67 -9.25 10.84 29.67
N THR A 68 -8.52 11.54 28.80
CA THR A 68 -9.07 12.33 27.69
C THR A 68 -8.64 11.78 26.33
N SER A 69 -9.50 11.91 25.32
CA SER A 69 -9.14 11.69 23.92
C SER A 69 -8.31 12.87 23.40
N TYR A 70 -7.44 12.62 22.42
CA TYR A 70 -6.56 13.64 21.84
C TYR A 70 -6.73 13.69 20.33
N PHE A 71 -6.63 14.88 19.77
CA PHE A 71 -6.57 15.13 18.34
C PHE A 71 -5.12 15.35 17.96
N VAL A 72 -4.55 14.43 17.18
CA VAL A 72 -3.10 14.38 16.93
C VAL A 72 -2.79 14.64 15.46
N ASP A 73 -1.81 15.51 15.19
CA ASP A 73 -1.28 15.73 13.85
C ASP A 73 -0.28 14.63 13.51
N ALA A 74 -0.80 13.54 12.93
CA ALA A 74 -0.04 12.34 12.60
C ALA A 74 0.63 12.40 11.22
N ARG A 75 0.60 13.53 10.51
CA ARG A 75 1.14 13.63 9.12
C ARG A 75 2.64 13.31 9.02
N LYS A 76 3.39 13.45 10.12
CA LYS A 76 4.81 13.12 10.20
C LYS A 76 5.09 11.67 10.62
N TYR A 77 4.06 10.87 10.90
CA TYR A 77 4.24 9.49 11.31
C TYR A 77 4.85 8.67 10.18
N LYS A 78 5.94 7.97 10.48
CA LYS A 78 6.73 7.27 9.45
C LYS A 78 6.41 5.79 9.32
N GLY A 79 5.67 5.21 10.26
CA GLY A 79 5.52 3.76 10.41
C GLY A 79 6.63 3.14 11.26
N ILE A 80 6.31 2.07 11.98
CA ILE A 80 7.13 1.49 13.05
C ILE A 80 8.54 1.13 12.57
N ILE A 81 8.65 0.45 11.45
CA ILE A 81 9.97 -0.02 10.97
C ILE A 81 10.86 1.15 10.52
N ASN A 82 10.26 2.25 10.04
CA ASN A 82 10.97 3.41 9.52
C ASN A 82 11.59 4.28 10.63
N TYR A 83 11.26 3.99 11.89
CA TYR A 83 11.99 4.51 13.05
C TYR A 83 13.30 3.75 13.35
N GLY A 84 13.60 2.68 12.58
CA GLY A 84 14.77 1.81 12.79
C GLY A 84 14.48 0.63 13.73
N ILE A 85 13.21 0.25 13.87
CA ILE A 85 12.79 -0.93 14.62
C ILE A 85 13.01 -2.17 13.76
N THR A 86 13.66 -3.18 14.34
CA THR A 86 13.81 -4.50 13.76
C THR A 86 13.12 -5.53 14.63
N PHE A 87 12.53 -6.52 13.96
CA PHE A 87 11.87 -7.65 14.59
C PHE A 87 12.57 -8.93 14.16
N ARG A 88 12.89 -9.80 15.13
CA ARG A 88 13.50 -11.10 14.88
C ARG A 88 12.80 -12.16 15.71
N SER A 89 12.49 -13.31 15.12
CA SER A 89 11.83 -14.37 15.88
C SER A 89 12.85 -15.05 16.78
N LYS A 90 12.53 -15.21 18.07
CA LYS A 90 13.37 -15.96 19.01
C LYS A 90 13.46 -17.44 18.67
N ASN A 91 12.45 -17.96 17.97
CA ASN A 91 12.43 -19.35 17.48
C ASN A 91 12.81 -19.48 16.00
N TYR A 92 13.35 -18.42 15.38
CA TYR A 92 13.79 -18.40 13.99
C TYR A 92 12.68 -18.67 12.95
N ARG A 93 11.40 -18.65 13.33
CA ARG A 93 10.30 -18.69 12.36
C ARG A 93 10.25 -17.39 11.55
N ASN A 94 10.10 -17.53 10.24
CA ASN A 94 9.85 -16.40 9.35
C ASN A 94 8.54 -15.74 9.73
N PHE A 95 8.60 -14.44 9.99
CA PHE A 95 7.42 -13.60 10.01
C PHE A 95 7.77 -12.24 9.47
N ARG A 96 6.74 -11.56 8.98
CA ARG A 96 6.85 -10.23 8.44
C ARG A 96 5.96 -9.31 9.25
N PHE A 97 6.57 -8.29 9.84
CA PHE A 97 5.80 -7.16 10.34
C PHE A 97 5.36 -6.34 9.12
N VAL A 98 4.04 -6.18 8.96
CA VAL A 98 3.45 -5.40 7.89
C VAL A 98 2.52 -4.38 8.51
N GLU A 99 2.81 -3.12 8.22
CA GLU A 99 1.97 -1.99 8.59
C GLU A 99 1.29 -1.43 7.35
N HIS A 100 -0.03 -1.28 7.47
CA HIS A 100 -0.87 -0.52 6.56
C HIS A 100 -1.61 0.52 7.40
N LEU A 101 -1.48 1.79 7.01
CA LEU A 101 -2.18 2.89 7.67
C LEU A 101 -2.91 3.69 6.60
N SER A 102 -4.18 3.98 6.86
CA SER A 102 -5.02 4.85 6.04
C SER A 102 -5.89 5.68 6.96
N GLU A 103 -6.23 6.88 6.52
CA GLU A 103 -7.18 7.74 7.23
C GLU A 103 -8.37 8.04 6.32
N CYS A 104 -9.57 7.76 6.81
CA CYS A 104 -10.82 8.00 6.09
C CYS A 104 -11.35 9.41 6.35
N PHE A 105 -12.30 9.86 5.53
CA PHE A 105 -12.95 11.14 5.75
C PHE A 105 -14.28 10.97 6.49
N LEU A 106 -14.57 11.93 7.37
CA LEU A 106 -15.91 12.13 7.91
C LEU A 106 -16.62 13.17 7.05
N LYS A 107 -17.93 12.98 6.87
CA LYS A 107 -18.80 13.98 6.26
C LYS A 107 -19.86 14.41 7.27
N VAL A 108 -19.88 15.70 7.57
CA VAL A 108 -20.77 16.33 8.55
C VAL A 108 -21.78 17.20 7.81
N GLU A 109 -23.07 16.92 8.03
CA GLU A 109 -24.22 17.63 7.48
C GLU A 109 -25.00 18.30 8.62
N ILE A 110 -24.89 19.62 8.74
CA ILE A 110 -25.62 20.45 9.69
C ILE A 110 -27.02 20.73 9.14
N SER A 111 -28.03 20.19 9.82
CA SER A 111 -29.44 20.39 9.46
C SER A 111 -30.05 21.61 10.15
N LYS A 112 -29.59 21.91 11.38
CA LYS A 112 -30.09 23.01 12.20
C LYS A 112 -28.99 23.48 13.14
N CYS A 113 -28.77 24.80 13.19
CA CYS A 113 -27.91 25.43 14.17
C CYS A 113 -28.57 26.73 14.64
N VAL A 114 -28.88 26.80 15.94
CA VAL A 114 -29.53 27.96 16.55
C VAL A 114 -28.64 28.50 17.66
N TYR A 115 -28.27 29.77 17.56
CA TYR A 115 -27.49 30.48 18.57
C TYR A 115 -28.36 31.50 19.30
N ASN A 116 -28.28 31.49 20.62
CA ASN A 116 -28.94 32.45 21.49
C ASN A 116 -27.90 33.45 22.06
N PRO A 117 -27.92 34.71 21.60
CA PRO A 117 -26.98 35.72 22.09
C PRO A 117 -27.14 36.06 23.58
N LYS A 118 -28.31 35.79 24.18
CA LYS A 118 -28.62 36.17 25.56
C LYS A 118 -27.77 35.42 26.59
N ASP A 119 -27.54 34.14 26.35
CA ASP A 119 -26.83 33.24 27.27
C ASP A 119 -25.58 32.59 26.62
N ASN A 120 -25.27 32.99 25.38
CA ASN A 120 -24.23 32.41 24.54
C ASN A 120 -24.40 30.89 24.36
N SER A 121 -25.62 30.38 24.34
CA SER A 121 -25.89 28.96 24.05
C SER A 121 -26.06 28.71 22.55
N ILE A 122 -25.60 27.54 22.10
CA ILE A 122 -25.81 27.04 20.74
C ILE A 122 -26.44 25.65 20.81
N ASP A 123 -27.37 25.39 19.90
CA ASP A 123 -27.98 24.08 19.66
C ASP A 123 -27.70 23.65 18.21
N ILE A 124 -27.06 22.51 18.03
CA ILE A 124 -26.64 22.01 16.72
C ILE A 124 -27.19 20.59 16.52
N GLU A 125 -27.87 20.37 15.40
CA GLU A 125 -28.42 19.09 14.98
C GLU A 125 -28.03 18.79 13.54
N GLY A 126 -27.69 17.54 13.26
CA GLY A 126 -27.23 17.15 11.94
C GLY A 126 -27.03 15.66 11.79
N PHE A 127 -26.30 15.31 10.73
CA PHE A 127 -25.88 13.96 10.43
C PHE A 127 -24.36 13.92 10.28
N VAL A 128 -23.76 12.83 10.70
CA VAL A 128 -22.36 12.54 10.42
C VAL A 128 -22.27 11.16 9.78
N SER A 129 -21.40 11.04 8.80
CA SER A 129 -21.14 9.81 8.09
C SER A 129 -19.64 9.60 7.95
N GLY A 130 -19.23 8.35 7.84
CA GLY A 130 -17.83 8.03 7.61
C GLY A 130 -17.67 6.57 7.20
N ASN A 131 -16.53 6.29 6.57
CA ASN A 131 -16.21 4.96 6.08
C ASN A 131 -15.51 4.16 7.20
N ASP A 132 -16.09 3.03 7.60
CA ASP A 132 -15.49 2.06 8.54
C ASP A 132 -14.92 0.83 7.82
N ASN A 133 -14.83 0.86 6.48
CA ASN A 133 -14.44 -0.33 5.72
C ASN A 133 -12.94 -0.61 5.76
N TRP A 134 -12.10 0.28 6.28
CA TRP A 134 -10.66 0.10 6.33
C TRP A 134 -10.07 0.57 7.68
N GLY A 135 -9.37 -0.33 8.36
CA GLY A 135 -8.68 -0.01 9.62
C GLY A 135 -8.58 -1.16 10.63
N SER A 136 -9.42 -2.20 10.51
CA SER A 136 -9.10 -3.48 11.16
C SER A 136 -8.08 -4.19 10.29
N ASN A 137 -6.91 -4.54 10.81
CA ASN A 137 -6.00 -5.53 10.24
C ASN A 137 -6.84 -6.74 9.78
N GLN A 138 -7.19 -6.83 8.50
CA GLN A 138 -8.05 -7.92 8.02
C GLN A 138 -7.38 -9.28 8.11
N PHE A 139 -6.07 -9.29 8.31
CA PHE A 139 -5.30 -10.49 8.64
C PHE A 139 -5.70 -11.13 9.98
N ILE A 140 -6.34 -10.37 10.88
CA ILE A 140 -6.87 -10.91 12.14
C ILE A 140 -8.38 -10.70 12.09
N LYS A 141 -9.14 -11.78 11.86
CA LYS A 141 -10.62 -11.83 11.92
C LYS A 141 -11.12 -11.50 13.34
N THR A 142 -10.88 -10.31 13.85
CA THR A 142 -11.62 -9.80 15.00
C THR A 142 -12.95 -9.27 14.50
N LYS A 143 -14.02 -9.61 15.23
CA LYS A 143 -15.37 -9.06 15.03
C LYS A 143 -15.23 -7.55 14.80
N LYS A 144 -15.73 -7.02 13.67
CA LYS A 144 -15.68 -5.58 13.34
C LYS A 144 -16.06 -4.81 14.61
N THR A 145 -15.07 -4.19 15.24
CA THR A 145 -15.31 -3.37 16.42
C THR A 145 -16.05 -2.15 15.90
N LYS A 146 -17.28 -1.92 16.40
CA LYS A 146 -18.01 -0.70 16.07
C LYS A 146 -17.12 0.48 16.44
N SER A 147 -16.69 1.21 15.43
CA SER A 147 -16.03 2.50 15.61
C SER A 147 -17.11 3.51 15.98
N ASP A 148 -16.78 4.47 16.84
CA ASP A 148 -17.68 5.56 17.19
C ASP A 148 -17.08 6.89 16.77
N ILE A 149 -17.98 7.83 16.49
CA ILE A 149 -17.66 9.22 16.24
C ILE A 149 -17.87 9.97 17.55
N GLU A 150 -16.80 10.54 18.07
CA GLU A 150 -16.83 11.43 19.23
C GLU A 150 -17.01 12.87 18.76
N ILE A 151 -17.99 13.55 19.36
CA ILE A 151 -18.36 14.93 19.04
C ILE A 151 -18.05 15.79 20.24
N PHE A 152 -17.25 16.82 20.03
CA PHE A 152 -16.76 17.72 21.07
C PHE A 152 -17.20 19.14 20.78
N LEU A 153 -17.73 19.81 21.80
CA LEU A 153 -18.00 21.23 21.81
C LEU A 153 -17.26 21.86 23.00
N GLY A 154 -16.26 22.71 22.73
CA GLY A 154 -15.48 23.31 23.81
C GLY A 154 -14.27 24.11 23.32
N GLN A 155 -13.36 24.44 24.25
CA GLN A 155 -12.10 25.12 23.94
C GLN A 155 -10.95 24.11 23.88
N LYS A 156 -10.14 24.16 22.80
CA LYS A 156 -8.96 23.32 22.68
C LYS A 156 -7.85 23.77 23.63
N THR A 157 -7.08 22.80 24.13
CA THR A 157 -5.80 23.00 24.81
C THR A 157 -4.74 22.29 23.99
N ASP A 158 -3.82 23.06 23.42
CA ASP A 158 -2.68 22.52 22.67
C ASP A 158 -1.72 21.77 23.59
N THR A 159 -1.13 20.72 23.06
CA THR A 159 -0.22 19.83 23.76
C THR A 159 0.67 19.09 22.77
N ILE A 160 1.49 18.19 23.28
CA ILE A 160 2.25 17.23 22.49
C ILE A 160 1.86 15.83 22.92
N ARG A 161 1.81 14.90 21.97
CA ARG A 161 1.62 13.49 22.27
C ARG A 161 2.79 12.66 21.77
N PHE A 162 3.23 11.75 22.62
CA PHE A 162 4.26 10.77 22.30
C PHE A 162 3.61 9.61 21.56
N CYS A 163 4.26 9.16 20.48
CA CYS A 163 3.98 7.87 19.88
C CYS A 163 4.96 6.86 20.45
N TYR A 164 4.42 5.82 21.03
CA TYR A 164 5.20 4.74 21.60
C TYR A 164 5.15 3.52 20.69
N LEU A 165 6.14 2.63 20.84
CA LEU A 165 6.15 1.37 20.12
C LEU A 165 4.95 0.49 20.48
N GLY A 166 4.57 0.46 21.75
CA GLY A 166 3.48 -0.36 22.26
C GLY A 166 3.82 -1.86 22.26
N LYS A 167 2.98 -2.67 22.91
CA LYS A 167 3.14 -4.14 22.93
C LYS A 167 2.60 -4.75 21.62
N ILE A 168 3.32 -4.53 20.54
CA ILE A 168 2.92 -4.92 19.18
C ILE A 168 3.23 -6.39 18.86
N VAL A 169 4.19 -7.00 19.54
CA VAL A 169 4.55 -8.41 19.37
C VAL A 169 4.77 -9.08 20.73
N ASN A 170 4.59 -10.39 20.79
CA ASN A 170 4.88 -11.15 21.99
C ASN A 170 6.42 -11.23 22.20
N LYS A 171 6.92 -10.50 23.21
CA LYS A 171 8.34 -10.47 23.63
C LYS A 171 8.94 -11.84 23.89
N ASP A 172 8.15 -12.83 24.28
CA ASP A 172 8.62 -14.19 24.55
C ASP A 172 8.95 -14.93 23.25
N SER A 173 8.31 -14.53 22.14
CA SER A 173 8.47 -15.14 20.81
C SER A 173 9.27 -14.28 19.84
N VAL A 174 9.34 -12.96 20.04
CA VAL A 174 9.93 -12.00 19.12
C VAL A 174 10.87 -11.05 19.87
N GLU A 175 12.12 -11.03 19.44
CA GLU A 175 13.10 -10.01 19.79
C GLU A 175 12.79 -8.71 19.02
N VAL A 176 12.87 -7.58 19.73
CA VAL A 176 12.63 -6.26 19.16
C VAL A 176 13.79 -5.35 19.52
N LYS A 177 14.40 -4.76 18.49
CA LYS A 177 15.55 -3.88 18.62
C LYS A 177 15.25 -2.54 17.97
N LEU A 178 15.71 -1.45 18.57
CA LEU A 178 15.78 -0.13 17.95
C LEU A 178 17.23 0.17 17.64
N ARG A 179 17.57 0.30 16.34
CA ARG A 179 18.96 0.55 15.91
C ARG A 179 19.95 -0.44 16.54
N ASN A 180 19.59 -1.72 16.49
CA ASN A 180 20.33 -2.87 17.04
C ASN A 180 20.46 -2.94 18.56
N LYS A 181 19.82 -2.04 19.32
CA LYS A 181 19.79 -2.09 20.78
C LYS A 181 18.47 -2.69 21.27
N GLU A 182 18.53 -3.57 22.26
CA GLU A 182 17.33 -4.11 22.92
C GLU A 182 16.56 -2.97 23.60
N ILE A 183 15.23 -3.04 23.52
CA ILE A 183 14.34 -1.99 24.01
C ILE A 183 13.15 -2.54 24.78
N ASP A 184 12.63 -1.73 25.71
CA ASP A 184 11.33 -1.98 26.29
C ASP A 184 10.22 -1.44 25.38
N GLN A 185 9.51 -2.36 24.71
CA GLN A 185 8.35 -2.04 23.85
C GLN A 185 7.29 -1.17 24.54
N SER A 186 7.10 -1.28 25.86
CA SER A 186 6.06 -0.55 26.62
C SER A 186 6.47 0.83 27.11
N SER A 187 7.68 1.30 26.85
CA SER A 187 8.13 2.63 27.25
C SER A 187 8.95 3.36 26.18
N THR A 188 9.32 2.66 25.10
CA THR A 188 10.10 3.26 24.01
C THR A 188 9.25 4.24 23.21
N ILE A 189 9.65 5.51 23.26
CA ILE A 189 9.10 6.59 22.44
C ILE A 189 9.72 6.51 21.05
N LEU A 190 8.87 6.46 20.02
CA LEU A 190 9.27 6.51 18.62
C LEU A 190 9.30 7.94 18.09
N ASP A 191 8.32 8.77 18.47
CA ASP A 191 8.17 10.14 17.95
C ASP A 191 7.30 11.02 18.86
N THR A 192 7.24 12.32 18.54
CA THR A 192 6.41 13.34 19.19
C THR A 192 5.57 14.10 18.18
N PHE A 193 4.28 14.25 18.46
CA PHE A 193 3.32 14.88 17.57
C PHE A 193 2.63 16.08 18.23
N PRO A 194 2.42 17.20 17.51
CA PRO A 194 1.50 18.23 17.94
C PRO A 194 0.11 17.64 18.14
N ALA A 195 -0.55 18.03 19.22
CA ALA A 195 -1.89 17.53 19.54
C ALA A 195 -2.70 18.58 20.27
N PHE A 196 -4.00 18.35 20.42
CA PHE A 196 -4.83 19.09 21.36
C PHE A 196 -5.89 18.20 22.00
N TYR A 197 -6.45 18.66 23.11
CA TYR A 197 -7.58 18.03 23.79
C TYR A 197 -8.54 19.10 24.32
N PHE A 198 -9.70 18.68 24.82
CA PHE A 198 -10.66 19.57 25.46
C PHE A 198 -10.65 19.39 26.98
N LYS A 199 -10.43 20.46 27.74
CA LYS A 199 -10.50 20.45 29.22
C LYS A 199 -11.94 20.39 29.72
N ASN A 200 -12.81 21.20 29.12
CA ASN A 200 -14.24 21.29 29.42
C ASN A 200 -14.99 21.07 28.11
N TYR A 201 -15.64 19.92 27.95
CA TYR A 201 -16.44 19.58 26.78
C TYR A 201 -17.67 18.80 27.16
N LEU A 202 -18.66 18.84 26.27
CA LEU A 202 -19.85 18.00 26.34
C LEU A 202 -19.64 16.83 25.38
N PRO A 203 -19.39 15.60 25.88
CA PRO A 203 -19.26 14.45 25.02
C PRO A 203 -20.60 14.11 24.39
N ASN A 204 -20.65 13.97 23.07
CA ASN A 204 -21.66 13.18 22.40
C ASN A 204 -20.98 12.10 21.56
N ARG A 205 -21.58 10.91 21.51
CA ARG A 205 -21.06 9.75 20.80
C ARG A 205 -22.15 9.18 19.92
N THR A 206 -21.81 8.93 18.66
CA THR A 206 -22.67 8.21 17.73
C THR A 206 -21.88 7.11 17.03
N ILE A 207 -22.54 6.07 16.58
CA ILE A 207 -21.89 4.93 15.93
C ILE A 207 -21.39 5.39 14.55
N LEU A 208 -20.22 4.93 14.10
CA LEU A 208 -19.76 5.18 12.73
C LEU A 208 -20.65 4.43 11.72
N GLY A 209 -21.18 5.14 10.73
CA GLY A 209 -22.06 4.56 9.72
C GLY A 209 -22.30 5.49 8.54
N THR A 210 -23.17 5.07 7.62
CA THR A 210 -23.43 5.79 6.36
C THR A 210 -24.12 7.13 6.54
N ARG A 211 -24.94 7.30 7.59
CA ARG A 211 -25.57 8.58 7.95
C ARG A 211 -26.19 8.49 9.34
N GLN A 212 -25.56 9.10 10.34
CA GLN A 212 -25.93 8.95 11.74
C GLN A 212 -26.30 10.30 12.34
N PRO A 213 -27.50 10.43 12.93
CA PRO A 213 -27.92 11.70 13.49
C PRO A 213 -27.08 12.06 14.72
N PHE A 214 -26.88 13.36 14.94
CA PHE A 214 -26.31 13.88 16.17
C PHE A 214 -27.02 15.14 16.61
N LYS A 215 -26.94 15.40 17.92
CA LYS A 215 -27.42 16.64 18.55
C LYS A 215 -26.45 17.06 19.65
N ILE A 216 -25.98 18.29 19.62
CA ILE A 216 -25.08 18.82 20.64
C ILE A 216 -25.45 20.27 20.96
N SER A 217 -25.45 20.58 22.25
CA SER A 217 -25.83 21.89 22.76
C SER A 217 -24.81 22.34 23.80
N GLY A 218 -24.52 23.63 23.90
CA GLY A 218 -23.60 24.12 24.92
C GLY A 218 -23.30 25.62 24.82
N LYS A 219 -22.50 26.13 25.75
CA LYS A 219 -22.06 27.53 25.73
C LYS A 219 -20.90 27.71 24.77
N VAL A 220 -20.95 28.75 23.96
CA VAL A 220 -19.89 29.14 23.02
C VAL A 220 -19.16 30.38 23.51
N THR A 221 -17.88 30.46 23.18
CA THR A 221 -17.04 31.64 23.36
C THR A 221 -16.27 31.90 22.07
N LYS A 222 -15.52 33.01 22.00
CA LYS A 222 -14.62 33.32 20.89
C LYS A 222 -13.57 32.24 20.56
N ASN A 223 -13.35 31.28 21.47
CA ASN A 223 -12.37 30.20 21.33
C ASN A 223 -13.02 28.81 21.21
N THR A 224 -14.35 28.73 21.07
CA THR A 224 -15.05 27.44 20.99
C THR A 224 -14.89 26.81 19.62
N LEU A 225 -14.56 25.52 19.60
CA LEU A 225 -14.55 24.65 18.43
C LEU A 225 -15.65 23.59 18.54
N LEU A 226 -16.16 23.17 17.39
CA LEU A 226 -16.91 21.93 17.23
C LEU A 226 -16.04 20.93 16.48
N VAL A 227 -15.84 19.74 17.05
CA VAL A 227 -14.96 18.71 16.47
C VAL A 227 -15.65 17.37 16.40
N PHE A 228 -15.57 16.72 15.25
CA PHE A 228 -15.95 15.32 15.05
C PHE A 228 -14.69 14.51 14.83
N GLY A 229 -14.48 13.48 15.64
CA GLY A 229 -13.32 12.61 15.54
C GLY A 229 -13.71 11.15 15.53
N SER A 230 -13.01 10.34 14.74
CA SER A 230 -13.07 8.89 14.78
C SER A 230 -11.65 8.34 14.68
N VAL A 231 -11.42 7.16 15.24
CA VAL A 231 -10.07 6.64 15.46
C VAL A 231 -9.38 6.16 14.17
N SER A 232 -10.08 6.16 13.05
CA SER A 232 -9.55 5.83 11.72
C SER A 232 -9.91 6.89 10.67
N SER A 233 -10.20 8.11 11.12
CA SER A 233 -10.64 9.19 10.23
C SER A 233 -9.98 10.52 10.58
N TYR A 234 -9.78 11.34 9.56
CA TYR A 234 -9.51 12.75 9.74
C TYR A 234 -10.68 13.39 10.50
N SER A 235 -10.33 14.28 11.42
CA SER A 235 -11.28 15.00 12.24
C SER A 235 -11.83 16.21 11.49
N GLU A 236 -13.13 16.43 11.60
CA GLU A 236 -13.80 17.61 11.07
C GLU A 236 -13.87 18.68 12.16
N ILE A 237 -13.21 19.82 11.95
CA ILE A 237 -13.03 20.87 12.97
C ILE A 237 -13.59 22.21 12.47
N PHE A 238 -14.59 22.73 13.17
CA PHE A 238 -15.25 24.00 12.89
C PHE A 238 -14.98 25.05 13.97
N ASP A 239 -14.54 26.24 13.58
CA ASP A 239 -14.25 27.38 14.46
C ASP A 239 -15.53 28.19 14.73
N LEU A 240 -16.37 27.68 15.64
CA LEU A 240 -17.63 28.34 16.02
C LEU A 240 -17.42 29.71 16.65
N GLY A 241 -16.33 29.88 17.40
CA GLY A 241 -15.96 31.15 17.99
C GLY A 241 -15.78 32.24 16.94
N SER A 242 -15.06 31.93 15.86
CA SER A 242 -14.92 32.86 14.73
C SER A 242 -16.23 33.02 13.95
N MET A 243 -16.97 31.93 13.71
CA MET A 243 -18.26 31.98 13.03
C MET A 243 -19.25 32.96 13.70
N ILE A 244 -19.28 33.00 15.04
CA ILE A 244 -20.23 33.80 15.82
C ILE A 244 -19.68 35.19 16.14
N TYR A 245 -18.44 35.28 16.65
CA TYR A 245 -17.89 36.51 17.21
C TYR A 245 -16.96 37.26 16.26
N ASN A 246 -16.47 36.62 15.19
CA ASN A 246 -15.61 37.26 14.19
C ASN A 246 -15.85 36.69 12.78
N PRO A 247 -17.06 36.85 12.21
CA PRO A 247 -17.46 36.17 10.98
C PRO A 247 -16.60 36.58 9.77
N LYS A 248 -15.90 37.72 9.84
CA LYS A 248 -15.01 38.20 8.78
C LYS A 248 -13.68 37.43 8.69
N LYS A 249 -13.25 36.77 9.77
CA LYS A 249 -11.94 36.09 9.85
C LYS A 249 -11.74 35.03 8.76
N ASN A 250 -12.81 34.32 8.38
CA ASN A 250 -12.71 33.19 7.45
C ASN A 250 -13.45 33.42 6.11
N GLN A 251 -13.91 34.64 5.81
CA GLN A 251 -14.70 34.94 4.59
C GLN A 251 -13.96 34.71 3.26
N GLN A 252 -12.63 34.62 3.27
CA GLN A 252 -11.81 34.48 2.07
C GLN A 252 -11.45 33.01 1.73
N LYS A 253 -11.84 32.04 2.55
CA LYS A 253 -11.54 30.63 2.27
C LYS A 253 -12.46 30.09 1.16
N LYS A 254 -11.86 29.64 0.06
CA LYS A 254 -12.57 28.90 -1.00
C LYS A 254 -13.12 27.61 -0.40
N ILE A 255 -14.43 27.38 -0.53
CA ILE A 255 -15.07 26.13 -0.12
C ILE A 255 -14.62 25.06 -1.11
N ILE A 256 -13.96 24.02 -0.62
CA ILE A 256 -13.63 22.83 -1.39
C ILE A 256 -14.66 21.77 -1.01
N GLN A 257 -15.64 21.55 -1.88
CA GLN A 257 -16.55 20.41 -1.72
C GLN A 257 -15.77 19.13 -2.04
N LYS A 258 -15.67 18.22 -1.07
CA LYS A 258 -15.16 16.87 -1.28
C LYS A 258 -16.35 15.95 -1.53
N GLU A 259 -16.37 15.32 -2.70
CA GLU A 259 -17.43 14.37 -3.08
C GLU A 259 -17.13 12.94 -2.59
N GLU A 260 -15.88 12.60 -2.31
CA GLU A 260 -15.47 11.24 -1.96
C GLU A 260 -15.31 11.02 -0.45
N LEU A 261 -15.93 9.94 0.05
CA LEU A 261 -15.77 9.40 1.41
C LEU A 261 -14.59 8.40 1.49
N ASP A 262 -13.72 8.38 0.48
CA ASP A 262 -12.71 7.34 0.29
C ASP A 262 -11.48 7.58 1.14
N CYS A 263 -10.95 6.52 1.73
CA CYS A 263 -9.82 6.63 2.64
C CYS A 263 -8.52 6.94 1.88
N ARG A 264 -7.69 7.77 2.48
CA ARG A 264 -6.36 8.08 1.95
C ARG A 264 -5.32 7.15 2.57
N PRO A 265 -4.61 6.32 1.78
CA PRO A 265 -3.51 5.53 2.30
C PRO A 265 -2.33 6.44 2.68
N LEU A 266 -1.77 6.22 3.86
CA LEU A 266 -0.59 6.93 4.38
C LEU A 266 0.65 6.03 4.36
N ILE A 267 0.48 4.77 4.76
CA ILE A 267 1.52 3.74 4.75
C ILE A 267 0.96 2.50 4.06
N ASN A 268 1.72 1.95 3.12
CA ASN A 268 1.40 0.68 2.48
C ASN A 268 2.61 -0.26 2.55
N ASN A 269 2.42 -1.44 3.17
CA ASN A 269 3.47 -2.44 3.34
C ASN A 269 4.75 -1.85 3.93
N ASN A 270 4.58 -1.10 5.02
CA ASN A 270 5.61 -0.35 5.72
C ASN A 270 6.32 0.79 4.95
N LYS A 271 5.89 1.13 3.73
CA LYS A 271 6.43 2.28 2.99
C LYS A 271 5.46 3.45 3.06
N LEU A 272 5.99 4.65 3.30
CA LEU A 272 5.22 5.89 3.21
C LEU A 272 4.77 6.12 1.78
N ILE A 273 3.48 6.41 1.57
CA ILE A 273 2.95 6.72 0.23
C ILE A 273 3.65 7.96 -0.34
N ALA A 274 3.89 8.98 0.48
CA ALA A 274 4.62 10.18 0.08
C ALA A 274 6.07 9.86 -0.37
N ASP A 275 6.75 8.91 0.28
CA ASP A 275 8.09 8.48 -0.16
C ASP A 275 8.01 7.66 -1.44
N ILE A 276 6.99 6.82 -1.62
CA ILE A 276 6.76 6.11 -2.89
C ILE A 276 6.51 7.11 -4.02
N GLU A 277 5.68 8.13 -3.79
CA GLU A 277 5.39 9.19 -4.76
C GLU A 277 6.61 10.06 -5.03
N LYS A 278 7.36 10.43 -4.00
CA LYS A 278 8.62 11.17 -4.12
C LYS A 278 9.67 10.35 -4.83
N GLU A 279 9.81 9.06 -4.53
CA GLU A 279 10.67 8.15 -5.28
C GLU A 279 10.23 8.07 -6.73
N LYS A 280 8.92 7.99 -7.03
CA LYS A 280 8.40 8.02 -8.40
C LYS A 280 8.67 9.34 -9.11
N ALA A 281 8.58 10.46 -8.40
CA ALA A 281 8.77 11.82 -8.94
C ALA A 281 10.25 12.21 -9.06
N GLN A 282 11.10 11.78 -8.13
CA GLN A 282 12.56 11.96 -8.18
C GLN A 282 13.20 10.97 -9.15
N LYS A 283 12.66 9.74 -9.23
CA LYS A 283 12.92 8.80 -10.32
C LYS A 283 11.97 9.09 -11.49
N GLN A 284 11.86 10.34 -11.94
CA GLN A 284 11.35 10.66 -13.28
C GLN A 284 12.35 10.21 -14.38
N GLU A 285 13.01 9.08 -14.12
CA GLU A 285 14.03 8.43 -14.89
C GLU A 285 13.96 6.97 -14.44
N ILE A 286 13.27 6.13 -15.22
CA ILE A 286 13.85 4.88 -15.77
C ILE A 286 13.19 4.62 -17.13
N THR A 287 13.90 4.98 -18.19
CA THR A 287 13.54 4.81 -19.60
C THR A 287 13.28 3.33 -19.95
N TYR A 288 13.98 2.39 -19.31
CA TYR A 288 13.92 0.95 -19.61
C TYR A 288 12.54 0.34 -19.32
N TYR A 289 12.13 0.35 -18.05
CA TYR A 289 10.89 -0.30 -17.61
C TYR A 289 9.64 0.43 -18.14
N THR A 290 9.77 1.71 -18.49
CA THR A 290 8.69 2.46 -19.14
C THR A 290 8.42 1.90 -20.55
N HIS A 291 9.47 1.69 -21.34
CA HIS A 291 9.33 1.07 -22.67
C HIS A 291 8.80 -0.36 -22.57
N THR A 292 9.31 -1.19 -21.65
CA THR A 292 8.81 -2.55 -21.49
C THR A 292 7.36 -2.57 -21.03
N GLN A 293 6.96 -1.74 -20.07
CA GLN A 293 5.57 -1.62 -19.64
C GLN A 293 4.63 -1.18 -20.77
N LYS A 294 5.04 -0.21 -21.60
CA LYS A 294 4.27 0.19 -22.79
C LYS A 294 4.13 -0.96 -23.79
N ALA A 295 5.23 -1.67 -24.07
CA ALA A 295 5.22 -2.83 -24.96
C ALA A 295 4.29 -3.94 -24.43
N GLU A 296 4.36 -4.26 -23.14
CA GLU A 296 3.49 -5.23 -22.48
C GLU A 296 2.01 -4.83 -22.55
N ASN A 297 1.68 -3.54 -22.37
CA ASN A 297 0.31 -3.03 -22.54
C ASN A 297 -0.18 -3.17 -24.00
N TYR A 298 0.70 -2.94 -24.98
CA TYR A 298 0.38 -3.19 -26.38
C TYR A 298 0.20 -4.68 -26.68
N ILE A 299 0.99 -5.57 -26.07
CA ILE A 299 0.81 -7.03 -26.16
C ILE A 299 -0.56 -7.44 -25.60
N LEU A 300 -0.95 -6.93 -24.43
CA LEU A 300 -2.27 -7.18 -23.84
C LEU A 300 -3.40 -6.72 -24.78
N SER A 301 -3.17 -5.64 -25.52
CA SER A 301 -4.10 -5.09 -26.51
C SER A 301 -3.96 -5.71 -27.91
N ARG A 302 -3.11 -6.74 -28.07
CA ARG A 302 -2.77 -7.41 -29.34
C ARG A 302 -2.21 -6.47 -30.43
N GLN A 303 -1.66 -5.31 -30.04
CA GLN A 303 -1.04 -4.33 -30.93
C GLN A 303 0.46 -4.64 -31.12
N TYR A 304 0.78 -5.81 -31.69
CA TYR A 304 2.16 -6.32 -31.74
C TYR A 304 3.15 -5.44 -32.52
N ALA A 305 2.68 -4.70 -33.53
CA ALA A 305 3.53 -3.76 -34.28
C ALA A 305 4.02 -2.61 -33.38
N ARG A 306 3.12 -2.03 -32.57
CA ARG A 306 3.46 -0.97 -31.61
C ARG A 306 4.32 -1.50 -30.46
N ALA A 307 4.03 -2.71 -29.98
CA ALA A 307 4.87 -3.37 -28.98
C ALA A 307 6.31 -3.57 -29.47
N LYS A 308 6.47 -4.00 -30.73
CA LYS A 308 7.78 -4.12 -31.39
C LYS A 308 8.49 -2.77 -31.48
N GLU A 309 7.79 -1.69 -31.83
CA GLU A 309 8.37 -0.34 -31.89
C GLU A 309 8.93 0.11 -30.54
N GLU A 310 8.21 -0.14 -29.44
CA GLU A 310 8.71 0.15 -28.08
C GLU A 310 9.95 -0.67 -27.72
N TYR A 311 10.01 -1.95 -28.09
CA TYR A 311 11.23 -2.75 -27.91
C TYR A 311 12.38 -2.27 -28.79
N ASN A 312 12.12 -1.81 -30.01
CA ASN A 312 13.16 -1.24 -30.87
C ASN A 312 13.73 0.05 -30.26
N LEU A 313 12.88 0.93 -29.74
CA LEU A 313 13.31 2.12 -28.99
C LEU A 313 14.15 1.73 -27.77
N LEU A 314 13.72 0.71 -27.03
CA LEU A 314 14.48 0.16 -25.90
C LEU A 314 15.90 -0.25 -26.33
N SER A 315 16.05 -0.97 -27.44
CA SER A 315 17.36 -1.41 -27.94
C SER A 315 18.28 -0.30 -28.44
N GLN A 316 17.71 0.83 -28.85
CA GLN A 316 18.47 2.00 -29.27
C GLN A 316 19.02 2.77 -28.05
N ASN A 317 18.24 2.80 -26.98
CA ASN A 317 18.56 3.55 -25.77
C ASN A 317 19.44 2.77 -24.78
N TYR A 318 19.49 1.43 -24.90
CA TYR A 318 20.15 0.57 -23.93
C TYR A 318 21.09 -0.45 -24.57
N PRO A 319 22.38 -0.49 -24.15
CA PRO A 319 23.33 -1.47 -24.67
C PRO A 319 23.07 -2.88 -24.13
N ILE A 320 22.51 -2.99 -22.92
CA ILE A 320 22.20 -4.25 -22.24
C ILE A 320 20.68 -4.40 -22.15
N LEU A 321 20.17 -5.57 -22.54
CA LEU A 321 18.75 -5.90 -22.53
C LEU A 321 18.54 -7.25 -21.87
N PHE A 322 17.51 -7.45 -21.04
CA PHE A 322 17.22 -8.77 -20.48
C PHE A 322 16.68 -9.73 -21.54
N ALA A 323 17.03 -11.01 -21.42
CA ALA A 323 16.66 -12.04 -22.39
C ALA A 323 15.14 -12.14 -22.58
N ARG A 324 14.35 -11.87 -21.53
CA ARG A 324 12.89 -11.87 -21.63
C ARG A 324 12.33 -10.77 -22.54
N ASP A 325 12.97 -9.61 -22.56
CA ASP A 325 12.52 -8.47 -23.36
C ASP A 325 12.89 -8.74 -24.83
N ILE A 326 14.07 -9.32 -25.08
CA ILE A 326 14.46 -9.85 -26.39
C ILE A 326 13.47 -10.93 -26.85
N HIS A 327 13.14 -11.90 -26.00
CA HIS A 327 12.19 -12.98 -26.27
C HIS A 327 10.80 -12.45 -26.65
N ASN A 328 10.31 -11.41 -25.96
CA ASN A 328 9.06 -10.75 -26.29
C ASN A 328 9.16 -9.97 -27.60
N ALA A 329 10.26 -9.27 -27.85
CA ALA A 329 10.49 -8.51 -29.07
C ALA A 329 10.47 -9.41 -30.32
N ILE A 330 11.11 -10.59 -30.26
CA ILE A 330 11.06 -11.58 -31.36
C ILE A 330 9.61 -11.99 -31.64
N ARG A 331 8.82 -12.27 -30.60
CA ARG A 331 7.41 -12.69 -30.75
C ARG A 331 6.55 -11.58 -31.33
N CYS A 332 6.72 -10.34 -30.85
CA CYS A 332 6.06 -9.18 -31.42
C CYS A 332 6.42 -8.99 -32.90
N ALA A 333 7.68 -9.17 -33.27
CA ALA A 333 8.13 -9.10 -34.67
C ALA A 333 7.47 -10.19 -35.53
N ILE A 334 7.44 -11.44 -35.07
CA ILE A 334 6.76 -12.55 -35.78
C ILE A 334 5.27 -12.28 -35.95
N LEU A 335 4.57 -11.88 -34.86
CA LEU A 335 3.13 -11.64 -34.90
C LEU A 335 2.75 -10.39 -35.70
N SER A 336 3.65 -9.43 -35.84
CA SER A 336 3.51 -8.28 -36.75
C SER A 336 4.04 -8.55 -38.16
N ARG A 337 4.44 -9.80 -38.47
CA ARG A 337 4.96 -10.26 -39.77
C ARG A 337 6.23 -9.53 -40.22
N ASP A 338 6.99 -8.97 -39.30
CA ASP A 338 8.28 -8.33 -39.56
C ASP A 338 9.43 -9.33 -39.36
N ILE A 339 9.65 -10.15 -40.39
CA ILE A 339 10.63 -11.24 -40.35
C ILE A 339 12.07 -10.72 -40.19
N LYS A 340 12.39 -9.58 -40.79
CA LYS A 340 13.72 -8.96 -40.68
C LYS A 340 14.02 -8.57 -39.23
N SER A 341 13.07 -7.90 -38.57
CA SER A 341 13.19 -7.59 -37.15
C SER A 341 13.27 -8.87 -36.30
N ALA A 342 12.51 -9.92 -36.64
CA ALA A 342 12.54 -11.18 -35.91
C ALA A 342 13.93 -11.83 -35.95
N TYR A 343 14.59 -11.89 -37.11
CA TYR A 343 15.97 -12.40 -37.22
C TYR A 343 16.96 -11.53 -36.47
N TRP A 344 16.86 -10.20 -36.60
CA TRP A 344 17.75 -9.28 -35.89
C TRP A 344 17.67 -9.44 -34.37
N TRP A 345 16.45 -9.47 -33.82
CA TRP A 345 16.24 -9.73 -32.40
C TRP A 345 16.67 -11.13 -31.98
N SER A 346 16.54 -12.11 -32.86
CA SER A 346 17.03 -13.46 -32.60
C SER A 346 18.56 -13.49 -32.47
N GLU A 347 19.30 -12.78 -33.32
CA GLU A 347 20.75 -12.64 -33.15
C GLU A 347 21.13 -12.02 -31.81
N LYS A 348 20.34 -11.08 -31.28
CA LYS A 348 20.52 -10.54 -29.93
C LYS A 348 20.29 -11.60 -28.85
N LEU A 349 19.37 -12.54 -29.06
CA LEU A 349 19.14 -13.66 -28.14
C LEU A 349 20.30 -14.65 -28.14
N ALA A 350 20.97 -14.86 -29.28
CA ALA A 350 22.21 -15.66 -29.34
C ALA A 350 23.34 -15.07 -28.48
N LEU A 351 23.37 -13.74 -28.30
CA LEU A 351 24.31 -13.07 -27.38
C LEU A 351 23.99 -13.32 -25.91
N LYS A 352 22.83 -13.92 -25.61
CA LYS A 352 22.48 -14.47 -24.28
C LYS A 352 22.79 -15.96 -24.16
N GLY A 353 23.38 -16.53 -25.22
CA GLY A 353 23.77 -17.94 -25.36
C GLY A 353 22.62 -18.92 -25.30
N VAL A 354 21.45 -18.50 -25.79
CA VAL A 354 20.29 -19.38 -26.00
C VAL A 354 20.52 -20.19 -27.27
N ASP A 355 20.45 -21.52 -27.18
CA ASP A 355 20.74 -22.41 -28.31
C ASP A 355 19.68 -22.35 -29.43
N LEU A 356 20.06 -22.81 -30.62
CA LEU A 356 19.19 -22.83 -31.81
C LEU A 356 17.93 -23.70 -31.60
N THR A 357 17.97 -24.67 -30.68
CA THR A 357 16.84 -25.53 -30.31
C THR A 357 15.65 -24.73 -29.78
N TYR A 358 15.87 -23.52 -29.28
CA TYR A 358 14.82 -22.56 -28.91
C TYR A 358 13.79 -22.32 -30.02
N PHE A 359 14.24 -22.32 -31.28
CA PHE A 359 13.38 -22.12 -32.44
C PHE A 359 12.52 -23.34 -32.81
N ASN A 360 12.58 -24.42 -32.03
CA ASN A 360 11.67 -25.56 -32.20
C ASN A 360 10.23 -25.25 -31.74
N ALA A 361 10.01 -24.18 -30.97
CA ALA A 361 8.68 -23.78 -30.56
C ALA A 361 7.80 -23.39 -31.77
N LYS A 362 6.50 -23.73 -31.70
CA LYS A 362 5.54 -23.62 -32.81
C LYS A 362 5.45 -22.23 -33.46
N ILE A 363 5.62 -21.17 -32.67
CA ILE A 363 5.55 -19.78 -33.17
C ILE A 363 6.62 -19.47 -34.23
N PHE A 364 7.76 -20.18 -34.21
CA PHE A 364 8.86 -19.98 -35.14
C PHE A 364 8.73 -20.76 -36.45
N ASN A 365 7.65 -21.53 -36.66
CA ASN A 365 7.45 -22.32 -37.87
C ASN A 365 7.51 -21.47 -39.16
N GLY A 366 6.97 -20.25 -39.12
CA GLY A 366 7.07 -19.31 -40.24
C GLY A 366 8.49 -18.86 -40.51
N LEU A 367 9.26 -18.60 -39.44
CA LEU A 367 10.66 -18.19 -39.53
C LEU A 367 11.55 -19.30 -40.10
N ARG A 368 11.31 -20.56 -39.71
CA ARG A 368 12.07 -21.73 -40.18
C ARG A 368 11.81 -22.10 -41.65
N LYS A 369 10.65 -21.73 -42.18
CA LYS A 369 10.28 -21.95 -43.59
C LYS A 369 10.78 -20.83 -44.51
N ASN A 370 11.29 -19.72 -43.97
CA ASN A 370 11.76 -18.60 -44.76
C ASN A 370 13.13 -18.95 -45.42
N PRO A 371 13.38 -18.55 -46.68
CA PRO A 371 14.64 -18.83 -47.37
C PRO A 371 15.91 -18.34 -46.64
N GLU A 372 15.81 -17.25 -45.87
CA GLU A 372 16.93 -16.69 -45.09
C GLU A 372 17.32 -17.57 -43.90
N TRP A 373 16.46 -18.52 -43.49
CA TRP A 373 16.67 -19.36 -42.31
C TRP A 373 18.02 -20.09 -42.31
N LYS A 374 18.44 -20.63 -43.46
CA LYS A 374 19.70 -21.40 -43.57
C LYS A 374 20.91 -20.54 -43.20
N ASN A 375 20.96 -19.32 -43.73
CA ASN A 375 22.06 -18.39 -43.45
C ASN A 375 21.98 -17.87 -42.02
N PHE A 376 20.76 -17.54 -41.57
CA PHE A 376 20.51 -17.14 -40.20
C PHE A 376 20.96 -18.21 -39.19
N SER A 377 20.59 -19.49 -39.37
CA SER A 377 20.88 -20.55 -38.40
C SER A 377 22.39 -20.77 -38.23
N ILE A 378 23.17 -20.68 -39.31
CA ILE A 378 24.63 -20.80 -39.27
C ILE A 378 25.24 -19.61 -38.51
N LYS A 379 24.79 -18.39 -38.83
CA LYS A 379 25.24 -17.17 -38.15
C LYS A 379 24.87 -17.18 -36.67
N TYR A 380 23.64 -17.56 -36.35
CA TYR A 380 23.13 -17.66 -34.99
C TYR A 380 23.96 -18.64 -34.15
N ASP A 381 24.18 -19.86 -34.65
CA ASP A 381 24.97 -20.88 -33.97
C ASP A 381 26.42 -20.43 -33.71
N SER A 382 27.03 -19.74 -34.69
CA SER A 382 28.36 -19.14 -34.53
C SER A 382 28.39 -18.07 -33.43
N ILE A 383 27.42 -17.15 -33.41
CA ILE A 383 27.28 -16.13 -32.36
C ILE A 383 27.10 -16.80 -30.99
N CYS A 384 26.22 -17.81 -30.90
CA CYS A 384 25.92 -18.52 -29.67
C CYS A 384 27.16 -19.22 -29.10
N LYS A 385 27.88 -19.99 -29.92
CA LYS A 385 29.12 -20.69 -29.50
C LYS A 385 30.21 -19.74 -29.02
N ASN A 386 30.42 -18.63 -29.74
CA ASN A 386 31.39 -17.61 -29.34
C ASN A 386 30.99 -16.87 -28.05
N THR A 387 29.70 -16.72 -27.79
CA THR A 387 29.19 -16.20 -26.52
C THR A 387 29.43 -17.21 -25.40
N GLN A 388 29.06 -18.47 -25.60
CA GLN A 388 29.18 -19.55 -24.61
C GLN A 388 30.64 -19.81 -24.20
N SER A 389 31.60 -19.65 -25.13
CA SER A 389 33.03 -19.81 -24.82
C SER A 389 33.57 -18.75 -23.86
N LYS A 390 32.83 -17.65 -23.63
CA LYS A 390 33.21 -16.57 -22.70
C LYS A 390 32.53 -16.69 -21.34
N TRP A 391 31.67 -17.69 -21.15
CA TRP A 391 30.94 -17.86 -19.90
C TRP A 391 31.85 -18.25 -18.74
N ASN A 392 31.54 -17.73 -17.57
CA ASN A 392 32.17 -18.15 -16.32
C ASN A 392 31.50 -19.44 -15.81
N LEU A 393 31.92 -20.57 -16.37
CA LEU A 393 31.39 -21.89 -16.00
C LEU A 393 31.67 -22.24 -14.53
N ASN A 394 32.76 -21.72 -13.96
CA ASN A 394 33.07 -21.91 -12.55
C ASN A 394 32.05 -21.20 -11.65
N LEU A 395 31.73 -19.94 -11.93
CA LEU A 395 30.68 -19.19 -11.22
C LEU A 395 29.34 -19.93 -11.28
N LYS A 396 28.94 -20.42 -12.45
CA LYS A 396 27.70 -21.20 -12.63
C LYS A 396 27.68 -22.48 -11.78
N LYS A 397 28.82 -23.20 -11.73
CA LYS A 397 28.99 -24.39 -10.90
C LYS A 397 28.91 -24.06 -9.40
N GLU A 398 29.61 -23.02 -8.95
CA GLU A 398 29.58 -22.60 -7.55
C GLU A 398 28.19 -22.17 -7.10
N LEU A 399 27.44 -21.45 -7.94
CA LEU A 399 26.04 -21.11 -7.66
C LEU A 399 25.14 -22.33 -7.54
N THR A 400 25.33 -23.32 -8.42
CA THR A 400 24.58 -24.59 -8.36
C THR A 400 24.90 -25.34 -7.07
N ASN A 401 26.16 -25.35 -6.64
CA ASN A 401 26.56 -25.97 -5.37
C ASN A 401 25.91 -25.26 -4.16
N LEU A 402 25.91 -23.92 -4.14
CA LEU A 402 25.26 -23.15 -3.09
C LEU A 402 23.75 -23.39 -3.05
N GLN A 403 23.11 -23.45 -4.21
CA GLN A 403 21.70 -23.79 -4.33
C GLN A 403 21.43 -25.20 -3.79
N ASN A 404 22.21 -26.20 -4.17
CA ASN A 404 22.05 -27.58 -3.68
C ASN A 404 22.23 -27.66 -2.16
N GLU A 405 23.20 -26.93 -1.61
CA GLU A 405 23.45 -26.84 -0.17
C GLU A 405 22.28 -26.20 0.59
N ASP A 406 21.69 -25.14 0.04
CA ASP A 406 20.49 -24.51 0.59
C ASP A 406 19.26 -25.43 0.49
N GLN A 407 19.01 -26.00 -0.68
CA GLN A 407 17.83 -26.83 -0.95
C GLN A 407 17.89 -28.21 -0.26
N ALA A 408 19.07 -28.69 0.15
CA ALA A 408 19.21 -29.91 0.96
C ALA A 408 18.44 -29.83 2.29
N GLU A 409 18.28 -28.62 2.84
CA GLU A 409 17.55 -28.40 4.08
C GLU A 409 16.19 -27.72 3.88
N TYR A 410 16.04 -26.91 2.83
CA TYR A 410 14.79 -26.23 2.49
C TYR A 410 13.79 -27.09 1.72
N GLY A 411 14.24 -28.15 1.05
CA GLY A 411 13.41 -29.02 0.22
C GLY A 411 12.22 -29.59 0.99
N LEU A 412 11.03 -29.62 0.38
CA LEU A 412 9.77 -29.97 1.05
C LEU A 412 9.82 -31.32 1.78
N GLU A 413 10.47 -32.33 1.18
CA GLU A 413 10.63 -33.67 1.75
C GLU A 413 11.58 -33.71 2.95
N ASN A 414 12.58 -32.82 2.99
CA ASN A 414 13.67 -32.83 3.96
C ASN A 414 13.63 -31.63 4.90
N ARG A 415 12.55 -30.86 4.88
CA ARG A 415 12.48 -29.52 5.47
C ARG A 415 12.85 -29.55 6.95
N LYS A 416 13.98 -28.92 7.28
CA LYS A 416 14.50 -28.88 8.64
C LYS A 416 13.76 -27.87 9.51
N SER A 417 14.08 -27.88 10.80
CA SER A 417 13.52 -26.93 11.76
C SER A 417 13.93 -25.49 11.43
N SER A 418 13.14 -24.51 11.86
CA SER A 418 13.39 -23.10 11.52
C SER A 418 14.76 -22.58 11.94
N LYS A 419 15.30 -23.08 13.06
CA LYS A 419 16.66 -22.74 13.52
C LYS A 419 17.73 -23.19 12.52
N VAL A 420 17.64 -24.43 12.05
CA VAL A 420 18.58 -25.02 11.09
C VAL A 420 18.50 -24.28 9.75
N LEU A 421 17.28 -23.98 9.27
CA LEU A 421 17.08 -23.18 8.06
C LEU A 421 17.74 -21.80 8.15
N TYR A 422 17.63 -21.13 9.30
CA TYR A 422 18.30 -19.85 9.53
C TYR A 422 19.83 -19.98 9.51
N GLU A 423 20.39 -20.96 10.22
CA GLU A 423 21.85 -21.22 10.26
C GLU A 423 22.41 -21.52 8.88
N THR A 424 21.68 -22.28 8.07
CA THR A 424 22.04 -22.54 6.68
C THR A 424 21.94 -21.29 5.82
N THR A 425 20.89 -20.48 5.96
CA THR A 425 20.79 -19.21 5.23
C THR A 425 21.90 -18.24 5.60
N GLU A 426 22.28 -18.10 6.87
CA GLU A 426 23.46 -17.31 7.30
C GLU A 426 24.73 -17.74 6.55
N ARG A 427 25.01 -19.04 6.62
CA ARG A 427 26.22 -19.64 6.03
C ARG A 427 26.23 -19.53 4.51
N VAL A 428 25.14 -19.88 3.83
CA VAL A 428 25.03 -19.83 2.37
C VAL A 428 25.03 -18.38 1.87
N THR A 429 24.39 -17.45 2.58
CA THR A 429 24.44 -16.02 2.23
C THR A 429 25.86 -15.47 2.35
N GLY A 430 26.62 -15.89 3.38
CA GLY A 430 28.04 -15.55 3.50
C GLY A 430 28.85 -16.01 2.28
N LYS A 431 28.73 -17.28 1.91
CA LYS A 431 29.40 -17.82 0.71
C LYS A 431 28.97 -17.12 -0.57
N LEU A 432 27.68 -16.80 -0.72
CA LEU A 432 27.16 -16.06 -1.86
C LEU A 432 27.77 -14.65 -1.94
N ILE A 433 27.85 -13.93 -0.82
CA ILE A 433 28.49 -12.61 -0.75
C ILE A 433 29.95 -12.69 -1.20
N ASP A 434 30.70 -13.68 -0.72
CA ASP A 434 32.10 -13.84 -1.08
C ASP A 434 32.27 -14.17 -2.57
N LEU A 435 31.40 -15.04 -3.11
CA LEU A 435 31.33 -15.35 -4.54
C LEU A 435 31.01 -14.10 -5.37
N LEU A 436 30.03 -13.31 -4.97
CA LEU A 436 29.64 -12.08 -5.66
C LEU A 436 30.71 -10.98 -5.56
N LYS A 437 31.49 -10.90 -4.49
CA LYS A 437 32.63 -9.98 -4.39
C LYS A 437 33.77 -10.40 -5.31
N LYS A 438 34.05 -11.70 -5.36
CA LYS A 438 35.16 -12.27 -6.15
C LYS A 438 34.86 -12.22 -7.64
N GLU A 439 33.70 -12.73 -8.02
CA GLU A 439 33.34 -12.93 -9.41
C GLU A 439 32.44 -11.79 -9.91
N GLY A 440 31.64 -11.10 -9.09
CA GLY A 440 30.58 -10.18 -9.53
C GLY A 440 29.24 -10.89 -9.71
N TYR A 441 28.17 -10.17 -10.08
CA TYR A 441 26.85 -10.78 -10.24
C TYR A 441 26.76 -11.72 -11.45
N PRO A 442 26.07 -12.86 -11.33
CA PRO A 442 25.89 -13.82 -12.41
C PRO A 442 24.82 -13.37 -13.41
N SER A 443 25.13 -12.35 -14.21
CA SER A 443 24.24 -11.85 -15.25
C SER A 443 24.10 -12.84 -16.43
N GLU A 444 23.10 -12.62 -17.27
CA GLU A 444 22.85 -13.43 -18.47
C GLU A 444 24.03 -13.40 -19.47
N GLU A 445 24.80 -12.31 -19.51
CA GLU A 445 26.01 -12.16 -20.31
C GLU A 445 27.15 -13.05 -19.81
N ARG A 446 27.14 -13.37 -18.50
CA ARG A 446 28.26 -14.03 -17.81
C ARG A 446 28.05 -15.53 -17.64
N ILE A 447 26.81 -15.95 -17.39
CA ILE A 447 26.46 -17.36 -17.14
C ILE A 447 25.39 -17.90 -18.09
N GLY A 448 24.91 -17.07 -19.02
CA GLY A 448 23.85 -17.38 -19.95
C GLY A 448 22.44 -17.11 -19.43
N ALA A 449 21.50 -16.93 -20.34
CA ALA A 449 20.08 -16.96 -20.01
C ALA A 449 19.64 -18.38 -19.62
N TYR A 450 18.66 -18.49 -18.71
CA TYR A 450 18.20 -19.78 -18.21
C TYR A 450 17.10 -20.37 -19.11
N ILE A 451 17.38 -21.51 -19.73
CA ILE A 451 16.45 -22.23 -20.61
C ILE A 451 16.13 -23.59 -20.00
N ILE A 452 14.84 -23.94 -19.95
CA ILE A 452 14.35 -25.26 -19.56
C ILE A 452 13.75 -25.96 -20.78
N ARG A 453 14.01 -27.27 -20.92
CA ARG A 453 13.49 -28.13 -22.01
C ARG A 453 13.74 -27.50 -23.39
N ASP A 454 14.92 -26.91 -23.57
CA ASP A 454 15.44 -26.31 -24.80
C ASP A 454 14.64 -25.15 -25.43
N THR A 455 13.48 -24.80 -24.89
CA THR A 455 12.51 -23.91 -25.56
C THR A 455 11.88 -22.89 -24.63
N SER A 456 11.95 -23.10 -23.31
CA SER A 456 11.31 -22.25 -22.31
C SER A 456 12.33 -21.36 -21.64
N LEU A 457 12.29 -20.06 -21.96
CA LEU A 457 13.09 -19.06 -21.27
C LEU A 457 12.50 -18.76 -19.89
N ILE A 458 13.35 -18.86 -18.87
CA ILE A 458 13.01 -18.56 -17.49
C ILE A 458 13.73 -17.28 -17.09
N SER A 459 12.97 -16.23 -16.78
CA SER A 459 13.54 -14.92 -16.38
C SER A 459 14.12 -14.90 -14.97
N TYR A 460 13.93 -15.97 -14.22
CA TYR A 460 14.30 -16.09 -12.82
C TYR A 460 15.06 -17.40 -12.62
N PRO A 461 16.40 -17.37 -12.71
CA PRO A 461 17.21 -18.59 -12.57
C PRO A 461 17.09 -19.19 -11.17
N ASP A 462 17.38 -20.49 -11.02
CA ASP A 462 17.07 -21.18 -9.76
C ASP A 462 17.93 -20.71 -8.56
N PHE A 463 19.18 -20.31 -8.77
CA PHE A 463 20.06 -19.79 -7.70
C PHE A 463 19.48 -18.55 -7.00
N ASN A 464 18.53 -17.90 -7.64
CA ASN A 464 17.92 -16.66 -7.18
C ASN A 464 17.07 -16.94 -5.91
N ILE A 465 16.69 -18.21 -5.66
CA ILE A 465 16.13 -18.70 -4.39
C ILE A 465 17.02 -18.38 -3.18
N LEU A 466 18.35 -18.33 -3.36
CA LEU A 466 19.29 -17.97 -2.30
C LEU A 466 19.03 -16.53 -1.81
N ILE A 467 18.70 -15.63 -2.73
CA ILE A 467 18.35 -14.24 -2.43
C ILE A 467 16.98 -14.17 -1.74
N ILE A 468 16.02 -14.98 -2.19
CA ILE A 468 14.69 -15.08 -1.53
C ILE A 468 14.88 -15.50 -0.07
N HIS A 469 15.60 -16.60 0.17
CA HIS A 469 15.79 -17.11 1.52
C HIS A 469 16.54 -16.11 2.41
N ALA A 470 17.58 -15.44 1.90
CA ALA A 470 18.24 -14.36 2.62
C ALA A 470 17.27 -13.24 3.00
N SER A 471 16.41 -12.80 2.06
CA SER A 471 15.40 -11.78 2.34
C SER A 471 14.37 -12.23 3.39
N GLN A 472 13.97 -13.50 3.36
CA GLN A 472 12.99 -14.08 4.28
C GLN A 472 13.54 -14.28 5.69
N GLN A 473 14.75 -14.83 5.82
CA GLN A 473 15.39 -15.16 7.10
C GLN A 473 16.11 -13.98 7.75
N LYS A 474 16.47 -12.97 6.95
CA LYS A 474 17.18 -11.75 7.36
C LYS A 474 18.49 -12.06 8.11
N PRO A 475 19.47 -12.70 7.45
CA PRO A 475 20.76 -12.96 8.06
C PRO A 475 21.50 -11.66 8.39
N GLU A 476 22.48 -11.71 9.28
CA GLU A 476 23.24 -10.55 9.78
C GLU A 476 23.93 -9.79 8.65
N ASN A 477 24.39 -10.51 7.63
CA ASN A 477 25.09 -9.98 6.46
C ASN A 477 24.15 -9.55 5.32
N LEU A 478 22.82 -9.56 5.50
CA LEU A 478 21.85 -9.19 4.45
C LEU A 478 22.11 -7.80 3.85
N ASN A 479 22.53 -6.82 4.67
CA ASN A 479 22.83 -5.47 4.17
C ASN A 479 24.00 -5.47 3.18
N VAL A 480 24.99 -6.34 3.38
CA VAL A 480 26.12 -6.48 2.45
C VAL A 480 25.66 -7.07 1.13
N LEU A 481 24.80 -8.10 1.18
CA LEU A 481 24.18 -8.68 -0.02
C LEU A 481 23.37 -7.62 -0.78
N ASN A 482 22.50 -6.87 -0.10
CA ASN A 482 21.67 -5.84 -0.72
C ASN A 482 22.51 -4.76 -1.41
N ASN A 483 23.60 -4.30 -0.79
CA ASN A 483 24.51 -3.34 -1.40
C ASN A 483 25.19 -3.88 -2.68
N LEU A 484 25.48 -5.18 -2.75
CA LEU A 484 26.01 -5.82 -3.96
C LEU A 484 24.93 -5.89 -5.05
N LEU A 485 23.71 -6.30 -4.68
CA LEU A 485 22.57 -6.38 -5.59
C LEU A 485 22.21 -5.00 -6.16
N ASP A 486 22.22 -3.94 -5.36
CA ASP A 486 21.91 -2.57 -5.81
C ASP A 486 22.89 -2.07 -6.89
N LYS A 487 24.17 -2.43 -6.77
CA LYS A 487 25.17 -2.15 -7.83
C LYS A 487 24.81 -2.88 -9.12
N SER A 488 24.42 -4.15 -9.03
CA SER A 488 24.01 -4.95 -10.19
C SER A 488 22.68 -4.53 -10.81
N VAL A 489 21.76 -3.96 -10.02
CA VAL A 489 20.55 -3.32 -10.56
C VAL A 489 20.93 -2.11 -11.42
N THR A 490 21.85 -1.28 -10.93
CA THR A 490 22.32 -0.08 -11.65
C THR A 490 23.05 -0.45 -12.94
N ALA A 491 23.76 -1.58 -12.95
CA ALA A 491 24.46 -2.11 -14.12
C ALA A 491 23.56 -2.90 -15.10
N PHE A 492 22.25 -3.02 -14.85
CA PHE A 492 21.33 -3.86 -15.61
C PHE A 492 21.70 -5.35 -15.65
N GLU A 493 22.43 -5.84 -14.64
CA GLU A 493 22.77 -7.25 -14.47
C GLU A 493 21.67 -8.02 -13.73
N TYR A 494 20.95 -7.33 -12.83
CA TYR A 494 19.89 -7.90 -12.00
C TYR A 494 18.58 -7.11 -12.17
N ASP A 495 17.55 -7.75 -12.74
CA ASP A 495 16.23 -7.13 -12.88
C ASP A 495 15.43 -7.21 -11.57
N SER A 496 15.78 -6.35 -10.61
CA SER A 496 15.09 -6.34 -9.32
C SER A 496 13.60 -6.01 -9.45
N LYS A 497 13.21 -5.10 -10.36
CA LYS A 497 11.82 -4.61 -10.44
C LYS A 497 10.81 -5.68 -10.80
N ARG A 498 11.21 -6.62 -11.67
CA ARG A 498 10.35 -7.70 -12.16
C ARG A 498 10.92 -9.06 -11.76
N SER A 499 11.69 -9.10 -10.67
CA SER A 499 12.19 -10.30 -10.00
C SER A 499 11.20 -10.70 -8.91
N SER A 500 10.95 -12.00 -8.76
CA SER A 500 10.08 -12.53 -7.69
C SER A 500 10.63 -12.26 -6.29
N ASN A 501 11.90 -11.81 -6.16
CA ASN A 501 12.47 -11.36 -4.89
C ASN A 501 11.74 -10.15 -4.29
N ASN A 502 11.10 -9.34 -5.14
CA ASN A 502 10.30 -8.18 -4.73
C ASN A 502 8.81 -8.49 -4.61
N ASP A 503 8.37 -9.69 -5.02
CA ASP A 503 6.97 -10.10 -4.92
C ASP A 503 6.63 -10.40 -3.47
N ASN A 504 6.12 -9.38 -2.80
CA ASN A 504 5.39 -9.53 -1.56
C ASN A 504 4.04 -10.16 -1.89
N GLN A 505 4.02 -11.46 -2.22
CA GLN A 505 2.79 -12.23 -2.43
C GLN A 505 1.88 -12.19 -1.19
N ILE A 506 2.42 -11.81 -0.03
CA ILE A 506 1.68 -11.52 1.19
C ILE A 506 0.88 -10.23 1.01
N GLY A 507 -0.44 -10.37 0.84
CA GLY A 507 -1.38 -9.26 0.72
C GLY A 507 -1.82 -8.95 -0.71
N SER A 508 -1.70 -9.89 -1.64
CA SER A 508 -2.37 -9.71 -2.93
C SER A 508 -3.90 -9.61 -2.73
N CYS A 509 -4.52 -8.69 -3.46
CA CYS A 509 -5.95 -8.59 -3.60
C CYS A 509 -6.56 -9.71 -4.44
N PHE A 510 -5.72 -10.45 -5.19
CA PHE A 510 -6.14 -11.48 -6.11
C PHE A 510 -5.64 -12.84 -5.68
N SER A 511 -6.54 -13.81 -5.71
CA SER A 511 -6.21 -15.20 -5.41
C SER A 511 -6.72 -16.12 -6.51
N ILE A 512 -5.99 -17.19 -6.77
CA ILE A 512 -6.35 -18.24 -7.71
C ILE A 512 -6.61 -19.51 -6.91
N TYR A 513 -7.83 -20.02 -7.04
CA TYR A 513 -8.25 -21.24 -6.35
C TYR A 513 -9.14 -22.08 -7.27
N LYS A 514 -8.81 -23.37 -7.41
CA LYS A 514 -9.48 -24.29 -8.37
C LYS A 514 -9.57 -23.74 -9.80
N GLY A 515 -8.53 -23.02 -10.22
CA GLY A 515 -8.44 -22.40 -11.55
C GLY A 515 -9.40 -21.22 -11.75
N ASN A 516 -10.01 -20.68 -10.70
CA ASN A 516 -10.79 -19.46 -10.72
C ASN A 516 -9.97 -18.29 -10.18
N LEU A 517 -10.14 -17.11 -10.78
CA LEU A 517 -9.62 -15.85 -10.25
C LEU A 517 -10.65 -15.22 -9.30
N TYR A 518 -10.19 -14.88 -8.11
CA TYR A 518 -10.94 -14.23 -7.07
C TYR A 518 -10.33 -12.88 -6.71
N SER A 519 -11.15 -11.90 -6.35
CA SER A 519 -10.72 -10.68 -5.69
C SER A 519 -11.18 -10.70 -4.24
N SER A 520 -10.30 -10.35 -3.30
CA SER A 520 -10.69 -10.17 -1.89
C SER A 520 -11.82 -9.14 -1.80
N LYS A 521 -12.87 -9.42 -1.03
CA LYS A 521 -14.01 -8.49 -0.81
C LYS A 521 -13.59 -7.16 -0.20
N SER A 522 -12.39 -7.11 0.34
CA SER A 522 -11.80 -5.93 0.95
C SER A 522 -10.98 -5.06 0.03
N CYS A 523 -10.72 -5.53 -1.18
CA CYS A 523 -9.93 -4.82 -2.17
C CYS A 523 -10.83 -4.13 -3.18
N GLY A 524 -10.37 -2.97 -3.64
CA GLY A 524 -10.92 -2.33 -4.83
C GLY A 524 -10.68 -3.18 -6.07
N ARG A 525 -11.50 -2.94 -7.10
CA ARG A 525 -11.35 -3.60 -8.41
C ARG A 525 -10.19 -2.97 -9.20
N ASN A 526 -9.26 -3.79 -9.67
CA ASN A 526 -8.15 -3.37 -10.55
C ASN A 526 -8.20 -4.11 -11.89
N ASP A 527 -8.88 -3.53 -12.87
CA ASP A 527 -9.10 -4.17 -14.19
C ASP A 527 -7.81 -4.38 -15.01
N VAL A 528 -6.76 -3.58 -14.78
CA VAL A 528 -5.47 -3.77 -15.46
C VAL A 528 -4.80 -5.04 -14.97
N GLU A 529 -4.77 -5.23 -13.65
CA GLU A 529 -4.18 -6.41 -13.01
C GLU A 529 -4.97 -7.68 -13.33
N ILE A 530 -6.32 -7.62 -13.31
CA ILE A 530 -7.17 -8.73 -13.76
C ILE A 530 -6.83 -9.15 -15.20
N ARG A 531 -6.64 -8.19 -16.12
CA ARG A 531 -6.25 -8.49 -17.51
C ARG A 531 -4.86 -9.12 -17.61
N LYS A 532 -3.89 -8.64 -16.84
CA LYS A 532 -2.54 -9.21 -16.77
C LYS A 532 -2.56 -10.66 -16.26
N ILE A 533 -3.28 -10.91 -15.16
CA ILE A 533 -3.44 -12.25 -14.58
C ILE A 533 -4.13 -13.16 -15.59
N SER A 534 -5.28 -12.75 -16.14
CA SER A 534 -6.01 -13.52 -17.14
C SER A 534 -5.14 -13.86 -18.36
N PHE A 535 -4.35 -12.90 -18.83
CA PHE A 535 -3.43 -13.13 -19.94
C PHE A 535 -2.37 -14.20 -19.62
N LYS A 536 -1.87 -14.31 -18.39
CA LYS A 536 -0.92 -15.37 -18.00
C LYS A 536 -1.45 -16.77 -18.34
N PHE A 537 -2.74 -17.01 -18.12
CA PHE A 537 -3.41 -18.29 -18.38
C PHE A 537 -3.86 -18.44 -19.84
N SER A 538 -3.96 -17.33 -20.57
CA SER A 538 -4.31 -17.30 -22.00
C SER A 538 -3.18 -16.67 -22.83
N ASN A 539 -1.98 -17.22 -22.69
CA ASN A 539 -0.77 -16.72 -23.37
C ASN A 539 -0.31 -17.69 -24.48
N PRO A 540 -1.06 -17.79 -25.60
CA PRO A 540 -0.80 -18.79 -26.65
C PRO A 540 0.54 -18.59 -27.37
N SER A 541 1.12 -17.39 -27.27
CA SER A 541 2.40 -17.04 -27.88
C SER A 541 3.57 -17.13 -26.91
N GLY A 542 3.34 -17.45 -25.63
CA GLY A 542 4.38 -17.62 -24.63
C GLY A 542 5.19 -16.36 -24.37
N PHE A 543 4.56 -15.18 -24.32
CA PHE A 543 5.20 -13.95 -23.83
C PHE A 543 5.64 -14.10 -22.38
N ILE A 544 6.59 -13.29 -21.91
CA ILE A 544 7.03 -13.25 -20.51
C ILE A 544 6.91 -11.82 -20.01
N MET A 545 5.88 -11.53 -19.23
CA MET A 545 5.54 -10.17 -18.79
C MET A 545 5.34 -10.14 -17.27
N ASP A 546 5.26 -8.95 -16.71
CA ASP A 546 4.72 -8.78 -15.35
C ASP A 546 3.21 -9.07 -15.36
N TYR A 547 2.83 -10.20 -14.77
CA TYR A 547 1.45 -10.68 -14.69
C TYR A 547 0.66 -10.11 -13.51
N GLY A 548 1.23 -9.21 -12.72
CA GLY A 548 0.61 -8.67 -11.52
C GLY A 548 0.79 -9.57 -10.29
N ASN A 549 0.31 -9.09 -9.14
CA ASN A 549 0.47 -9.76 -7.86
C ASN A 549 -0.75 -10.64 -7.59
N PHE A 550 -0.54 -11.95 -7.42
CA PHE A 550 -1.60 -12.87 -7.03
C PHE A 550 -1.05 -14.04 -6.24
N VAL A 551 -1.90 -14.63 -5.40
CA VAL A 551 -1.61 -15.86 -4.67
C VAL A 551 -2.26 -17.03 -5.40
N VAL A 552 -1.58 -18.16 -5.47
CA VAL A 552 -2.19 -19.43 -5.89
C VAL A 552 -2.35 -20.28 -4.65
N GLU A 553 -3.59 -20.63 -4.32
CA GLU A 553 -3.88 -21.49 -3.19
C GLU A 553 -3.87 -22.95 -3.65
N ALA A 554 -3.00 -23.76 -3.05
CA ALA A 554 -2.95 -25.19 -3.30
C ALA A 554 -4.28 -25.84 -2.91
N TYR A 555 -4.73 -26.81 -3.71
CA TYR A 555 -5.94 -27.53 -3.37
C TYR A 555 -5.69 -28.41 -2.14
N ASN A 556 -6.52 -28.26 -1.10
CA ASN A 556 -6.47 -29.14 0.06
C ASN A 556 -7.50 -30.28 -0.08
N PRO A 557 -7.10 -31.47 -0.57
CA PRO A 557 -8.03 -32.58 -0.76
C PRO A 557 -8.59 -33.13 0.56
N LYS A 558 -7.94 -32.86 1.70
CA LYS A 558 -8.37 -33.38 3.01
C LYS A 558 -9.56 -32.62 3.58
N ASN A 559 -9.74 -31.36 3.20
CA ASN A 559 -10.86 -30.54 3.67
C ASN A 559 -11.28 -29.49 2.63
N PRO A 560 -11.81 -29.94 1.47
CA PRO A 560 -12.16 -29.03 0.37
C PRO A 560 -13.27 -28.06 0.76
N LYS A 561 -14.26 -28.52 1.54
CA LYS A 561 -15.41 -27.71 1.95
C LYS A 561 -15.00 -26.47 2.76
N ALA A 562 -14.07 -26.62 3.72
CA ALA A 562 -13.62 -25.48 4.51
C ALA A 562 -12.91 -24.41 3.66
N ALA A 563 -12.16 -24.82 2.64
CA ALA A 563 -11.55 -23.89 1.70
C ALA A 563 -12.60 -23.22 0.80
N ASP A 564 -13.55 -23.99 0.27
CA ASP A 564 -14.67 -23.45 -0.53
C ASP A 564 -15.49 -22.42 0.26
N ASP A 565 -15.88 -22.74 1.50
CA ASP A 565 -16.62 -21.85 2.40
C ASP A 565 -15.80 -20.58 2.69
N TYR A 566 -14.49 -20.72 2.94
CA TYR A 566 -13.59 -19.58 3.14
C TYR A 566 -13.56 -18.64 1.92
N TYR A 567 -13.46 -19.17 0.70
CA TYR A 567 -13.46 -18.36 -0.52
C TYR A 567 -14.80 -17.68 -0.75
N ALA A 568 -15.93 -18.39 -0.55
CA ALA A 568 -17.27 -17.81 -0.68
C ALA A 568 -17.51 -16.66 0.32
N GLU A 569 -17.02 -16.79 1.55
CA GLU A 569 -17.14 -15.77 2.58
C GLU A 569 -16.27 -14.53 2.30
N ASN A 570 -15.02 -14.73 1.88
CA ASN A 570 -14.00 -13.67 1.92
C ASN A 570 -13.68 -13.07 0.54
N PHE A 571 -14.08 -13.71 -0.55
CA PHE A 571 -13.71 -13.30 -1.90
C PHE A 571 -14.91 -13.20 -2.85
N ASN A 572 -14.78 -12.38 -3.88
CA ASN A 572 -15.68 -12.31 -5.02
C ASN A 572 -15.05 -13.07 -6.19
N LEU A 573 -15.79 -13.99 -6.78
CA LEU A 573 -15.39 -14.65 -8.03
C LEU A 573 -15.36 -13.59 -9.14
N ILE A 574 -14.23 -13.53 -9.86
CA ILE A 574 -14.08 -12.66 -11.03
C ILE A 574 -14.36 -13.46 -12.30
N MET A 575 -13.60 -14.54 -12.52
CA MET A 575 -13.71 -15.37 -13.72
C MET A 575 -13.02 -16.73 -13.56
N LYS A 576 -13.39 -17.69 -14.41
CA LYS A 576 -12.63 -18.94 -14.59
C LYS A 576 -11.39 -18.66 -15.46
N LEU A 577 -10.22 -19.12 -15.02
CA LEU A 577 -8.95 -18.99 -15.74
C LEU A 577 -8.56 -20.26 -16.48
N THR A 578 -8.72 -21.42 -15.83
CA THR A 578 -8.35 -22.73 -16.37
C THR A 578 -9.14 -23.85 -15.69
N ASP A 579 -9.38 -24.93 -16.42
CA ASP A 579 -9.92 -26.19 -15.87
C ASP A 579 -8.82 -27.11 -15.32
N ASP A 580 -7.59 -26.96 -15.80
CA ASP A 580 -6.40 -27.68 -15.30
C ASP A 580 -5.78 -26.92 -14.12
N TRP A 581 -6.41 -27.03 -12.95
CA TRP A 581 -5.95 -26.36 -11.73
C TRP A 581 -4.94 -27.17 -10.93
N GLU A 582 -4.73 -28.45 -11.27
CA GLU A 582 -3.66 -29.29 -10.71
C GLU A 582 -2.28 -28.94 -11.30
N PHE A 583 -2.21 -28.07 -12.31
CA PHE A 583 -0.95 -27.64 -12.92
C PHE A 583 0.05 -27.06 -11.91
N TYR A 584 -0.43 -26.46 -10.81
CA TYR A 584 0.43 -25.92 -9.75
C TYR A 584 0.92 -26.97 -8.74
N ASP A 585 0.31 -28.16 -8.75
CA ASP A 585 0.65 -29.27 -7.87
C ASP A 585 1.57 -30.31 -8.56
N LYS A 586 1.87 -30.11 -9.87
CA LYS A 586 2.77 -30.93 -10.71
C LYS A 586 4.09 -30.20 -10.96
#